data_AF-A0A6J4FI80-F1
#
_entry.id   AF-A0A6J4FI80-F1
#
_cell.length_a   1.000
_cell.length_b   1.000
_cell.length_c   1.000
_cell.angle_alpha   90.00
_cell.angle_beta   90.00
_cell.angle_gamma   90.00
#
_symmetry.space_group_name_H-M   'P 1'
#
loop_
_entity.id
_entity.type
_entity.pdbx_description
1 polymer ?
#
loop_
_entity_poly.entity_id
_entity_poly.type
_entity_poly.pdbx_seq_one_letter_code
_entity_poly.pdbx_strand_id
1 'polypeptide(L)'
;MAFPFGDHPTFATYIVWAQTQGCKVKSKLVATPDGPESVTLIISPDGKRWVTEAMDQREHMNATTIWRLDRRLGLNSPYFSVPPEGSEEK
;
A
#
# COMPACT_ATOMS: atom_id res chain seq x y z
N MET A 1 10.65 0.32 -19.04
CA MET A 1 11.35 1.43 -18.35
C MET A 1 12.06 0.83 -17.16
N ALA A 2 13.39 0.87 -17.11
CA ALA A 2 14.15 0.41 -15.95
C ALA A 2 14.05 1.50 -14.87
N PHE A 3 13.40 1.21 -13.74
CA PHE A 3 13.41 2.09 -12.57
C PHE A 3 14.76 1.91 -11.87
N PRO A 4 15.57 2.97 -11.74
CA PRO A 4 16.90 2.85 -11.15
C PRO A 4 16.72 2.61 -9.66
N PHE A 5 17.35 1.56 -9.16
CA PHE A 5 17.36 1.18 -7.75
C PHE A 5 17.67 2.39 -6.86
N GLY A 6 16.74 2.76 -5.97
CA GLY A 6 17.11 3.60 -4.82
C GLY A 6 16.06 4.54 -4.23
N ASP A 7 14.95 4.83 -4.90
CA ASP A 7 13.98 5.77 -4.31
C ASP A 7 12.82 5.05 -3.62
N HIS A 8 12.55 5.45 -2.37
CA HIS A 8 11.41 4.94 -1.62
C HIS A 8 10.14 5.55 -2.23
N PRO A 9 9.21 4.77 -2.80
CA PRO A 9 8.00 5.35 -3.35
C PRO A 9 7.24 6.09 -2.27
N THR A 10 6.68 7.25 -2.63
CA THR A 10 5.62 7.83 -1.82
C THR A 10 4.38 6.94 -1.88
N PHE A 11 3.49 7.07 -0.90
CA PHE A 11 2.23 6.33 -0.93
C PHE A 11 1.40 6.65 -2.19
N ALA A 12 1.43 7.90 -2.67
CA ALA A 12 0.82 8.28 -3.95
C ALA A 12 1.42 7.51 -5.15
N THR A 13 2.75 7.46 -5.24
CA THR A 13 3.45 6.77 -6.33
C THR A 13 3.10 5.28 -6.35
N TYR A 14 3.02 4.65 -5.18
CA TYR A 14 2.62 3.25 -5.07
C TYR A 14 1.16 3.02 -5.49
N ILE A 15 0.23 3.87 -5.06
CA ILE A 15 -1.17 3.80 -5.48
C ILE A 15 -1.29 3.89 -7.00
N VAL A 16 -0.63 4.88 -7.61
CA VAL A 16 -0.65 5.06 -9.07
C VAL A 16 -0.13 3.80 -9.76
N TRP A 17 0.98 3.25 -9.29
CA TRP A 17 1.50 1.98 -9.80
C TRP A 17 0.51 0.82 -9.60
N ALA A 18 -0.06 0.64 -8.41
CA ALA A 18 -0.99 -0.45 -8.13
C ALA A 18 -2.25 -0.38 -9.01
N GLN A 19 -2.71 0.83 -9.36
CA GLN A 19 -3.79 1.04 -10.33
C GLN A 19 -3.42 0.54 -11.73
N THR A 20 -2.16 0.69 -12.17
CA THR A 20 -1.70 0.09 -13.45
C THR A 20 -1.73 -1.43 -13.45
N GLN A 21 -1.67 -2.05 -12.26
CA GLN A 21 -1.80 -3.51 -12.08
C GLN A 21 -3.28 -3.95 -11.94
N GLY A 22 -4.23 -3.03 -12.11
CA GLY A 22 -5.67 -3.30 -12.04
C GLY A 22 -6.27 -3.15 -10.63
N CYS A 23 -5.53 -2.66 -9.65
CA CYS A 23 -6.10 -2.36 -8.35
C CYS A 23 -7.06 -1.16 -8.43
N LYS A 24 -8.20 -1.25 -7.74
CA LYS A 24 -9.16 -0.16 -7.60
C LYS A 24 -8.93 0.53 -6.27
N VAL A 25 -8.80 1.85 -6.30
CA VAL A 25 -8.66 2.67 -5.10
C VAL A 25 -9.95 3.45 -4.87
N LYS A 26 -10.44 3.43 -3.64
CA LYS A 26 -11.66 4.12 -3.22
C LYS A 26 -11.40 4.85 -1.91
N SER A 27 -11.73 6.13 -1.85
CA SER A 27 -11.79 6.85 -0.59
C SER A 27 -13.17 6.64 0.04
N LYS A 28 -13.21 6.31 1.34
CA LYS A 28 -14.45 6.11 2.08
C LYS A 28 -14.35 6.85 3.41
N LEU A 29 -15.46 7.45 3.86
CA LEU A 29 -15.60 7.89 5.24
C LEU A 29 -16.08 6.72 6.09
N VAL A 30 -15.33 6.42 7.15
CA VAL A 30 -15.67 5.40 8.14
C VAL A 30 -15.97 6.12 9.45
N ALA A 31 -17.11 5.80 10.06
CA ALA A 31 -17.42 6.30 11.39
C ALA A 31 -16.57 5.53 12.41
N THR A 32 -15.66 6.22 13.09
CA THR A 32 -14.93 5.72 14.27
C THR A 32 -15.57 6.31 15.53
N PRO A 33 -15.29 5.76 16.73
CA PRO A 33 -15.78 6.31 17.99
C PRO A 33 -15.38 7.78 18.23
N ASP A 34 -14.26 8.20 17.63
CA ASP A 34 -13.69 9.55 17.77
C ASP A 34 -14.18 10.52 16.68
N GLY A 35 -14.87 10.03 15.65
CA GLY A 35 -15.45 10.83 14.58
C GLY A 35 -15.42 10.14 13.21
N PRO A 36 -15.92 10.79 12.14
CA PRO A 36 -15.76 10.26 10.79
C PRO A 36 -14.32 10.44 10.31
N GLU A 37 -13.67 9.34 9.94
CA GLU A 37 -12.31 9.32 9.39
C GLU A 37 -12.32 8.98 7.89
N SER A 38 -11.44 9.64 7.14
CA SER A 38 -11.22 9.33 5.73
C SER A 38 -10.21 8.20 5.60
N VAL A 39 -10.65 7.08 5.05
CA VAL A 39 -9.79 5.92 4.79
C VAL A 39 -9.65 5.69 3.29
N THR A 40 -8.48 5.21 2.89
CA THR A 40 -8.22 4.79 1.52
C THR A 40 -8.30 3.27 1.44
N LEU A 41 -9.27 2.76 0.69
CA LEU A 41 -9.46 1.35 0.42
C LEU A 41 -8.83 1.00 -0.94
N ILE A 42 -7.88 0.06 -0.93
CA ILE A 42 -7.26 -0.50 -2.11
C ILE A 42 -7.81 -1.92 -2.30
N ILE A 43 -8.33 -2.22 -3.48
CA ILE A 43 -8.93 -3.50 -3.85
C ILE A 43 -8.16 -4.07 -5.03
N SER A 44 -7.52 -5.22 -4.85
CA SER A 44 -6.79 -5.91 -5.92
C SER A 44 -7.75 -6.65 -6.87
N PRO A 45 -7.29 -7.01 -8.08
CA PRO A 45 -8.11 -7.74 -9.07
C PRO A 45 -8.65 -9.08 -8.56
N ASP A 46 -7.90 -9.76 -7.70
CA ASP A 46 -8.27 -11.02 -7.04
C ASP A 46 -9.24 -10.83 -5.86
N GLY A 47 -9.67 -9.60 -5.60
CA GLY A 47 -10.66 -9.26 -4.59
C GLY A 47 -10.10 -9.07 -3.18
N LYS A 48 -8.78 -9.19 -2.97
CA LYS A 48 -8.15 -8.82 -1.70
C LYS A 48 -8.25 -7.31 -1.47
N ARG A 49 -8.25 -6.93 -0.19
CA ARG A 49 -8.54 -5.56 0.23
C ARG A 49 -7.57 -5.10 1.30
N TRP A 50 -7.16 -3.86 1.20
CA TRP A 50 -6.37 -3.17 2.21
C TRP A 50 -6.98 -1.81 2.50
N VAL A 51 -7.09 -1.45 3.78
CA VAL A 51 -7.58 -0.15 4.24
C VAL A 51 -6.42 0.59 4.89
N THR A 52 -6.19 1.82 4.45
CA THR A 52 -5.17 2.70 5.04
C THR A 52 -5.89 3.82 5.77
N GLU A 53 -5.59 3.96 7.05
CA GLU A 53 -5.94 5.13 7.84
C GLU A 53 -4.80 6.14 7.72
N ALA A 54 -5.14 7.39 7.43
CA ALA A 54 -4.30 8.58 7.65
C ALA A 54 -2.86 8.60 7.07
N MET A 55 -2.49 7.76 6.10
CA MET A 55 -1.18 7.89 5.44
C MET A 55 -1.14 9.17 4.59
N ASP A 56 -0.16 10.04 4.86
CA ASP A 56 0.11 11.18 4.00
C ASP A 56 0.61 10.66 2.64
N GLN A 57 -0.09 11.06 1.58
CA GLN A 57 0.23 10.65 0.22
C GLN A 57 1.62 11.11 -0.24
N ARG A 58 2.18 12.13 0.41
CA ARG A 58 3.50 12.70 0.14
C ARG A 58 4.62 12.01 0.93
N GLU A 59 4.27 11.20 1.93
CA GLU A 59 5.26 10.52 2.76
C GLU A 59 5.89 9.36 2.00
N HIS A 60 7.22 9.24 2.11
CA HIS A 60 7.97 8.11 1.61
C HIS A 60 7.64 6.86 2.43
N MET A 61 7.30 5.78 1.76
CA MET A 61 7.00 4.53 2.44
C MET A 61 8.29 3.81 2.85
N ASN A 62 8.31 3.32 4.09
CA ASN A 62 9.36 2.40 4.51
C ASN A 62 9.21 1.03 3.82
N ALA A 63 10.33 0.30 3.72
CA ALA A 63 10.39 -1.00 3.05
C ALA A 63 9.42 -2.04 3.65
N THR A 64 9.15 -1.95 4.95
CA THR A 64 8.20 -2.84 5.64
C THR A 64 6.75 -2.57 5.25
N THR A 65 6.37 -1.31 5.02
CA THR A 65 5.02 -0.94 4.58
C THR A 65 4.78 -1.42 3.16
N ILE A 66 5.78 -1.29 2.29
CA ILE A 66 5.74 -1.83 0.93
C ILE A 66 5.53 -3.35 0.98
N TRP A 67 6.31 -4.06 1.79
CA TRP A 67 6.17 -5.52 1.94
C TRP A 67 4.78 -5.92 2.44
N ARG A 68 4.22 -5.19 3.41
CA ARG A 68 2.87 -5.44 3.94
C ARG A 68 1.79 -5.22 2.88
N LEU A 69 1.90 -4.15 2.10
CA LEU A 69 0.97 -3.83 1.02
C LEU A 69 1.03 -4.90 -0.07
N ASP A 70 2.22 -5.23 -0.54
CA ASP A 70 2.44 -6.26 -1.56
C ASP A 70 1.85 -7.60 -1.12
N ARG A 71 2.16 -8.05 0.11
CA ARG A 71 1.62 -9.29 0.65
C ARG A 71 0.10 -9.28 0.78
N ARG A 72 -0.50 -8.19 1.29
CA ARG A 72 -1.96 -8.10 1.50
C ARG A 72 -2.75 -7.96 0.21
N LEU A 73 -2.19 -7.26 -0.79
CA LEU A 73 -2.81 -7.06 -2.09
C LEU A 73 -2.44 -8.16 -3.10
N GLY A 74 -1.54 -9.08 -2.74
CA GLY A 74 -1.06 -10.12 -3.64
C GLY A 74 -0.25 -9.55 -4.82
N LEU A 75 0.41 -8.42 -4.62
CA LEU A 75 1.22 -7.73 -5.60
C LEU A 75 2.71 -8.07 -5.39
N ASN A 76 3.50 -7.92 -6.44
CA ASN A 76 4.95 -7.97 -6.37
C ASN A 76 5.50 -6.67 -6.97
N SER A 77 5.67 -5.66 -6.11
CA SER A 77 6.06 -4.33 -6.57
C SER A 77 7.54 -4.28 -6.94
N PRO A 78 7.93 -3.39 -7.86
CA PRO A 78 9.35 -3.19 -8.21
C PRO A 78 10.12 -2.44 -7.11
N TYR A 79 9.47 -2.08 -6.01
CA TYR A 79 10.06 -1.27 -4.95
C TYR A 79 10.77 -2.16 -3.92
N PHE A 80 11.85 -1.62 -3.33
CA PHE A 80 12.57 -2.32 -2.29
C PHE A 80 11.65 -2.54 -1.07
N SER A 81 11.51 -3.79 -0.66
CA SER A 81 10.66 -4.19 0.46
C SER A 81 11.38 -5.19 1.35
N VAL A 82 11.14 -5.12 2.66
CA VAL A 82 11.79 -5.99 3.65
C VAL A 82 10.75 -6.51 4.62
N PRO A 83 10.70 -7.83 4.89
CA PRO A 83 9.84 -8.38 5.93
C PRO A 83 10.19 -7.78 7.30
N PRO A 84 9.19 -7.47 8.16
CA PRO A 84 9.48 -7.04 9.53
C PRO A 84 10.23 -8.15 10.29
N GLU A 85 11.19 -7.78 11.14
CA GLU A 85 11.89 -8.77 11.98
C GLU A 85 10.89 -9.62 12.77
N GLY A 86 11.07 -10.94 12.74
CA GLY A 86 10.16 -11.91 13.37
C GLY A 86 9.05 -12.47 12.48
N SER A 87 9.01 -12.15 11.17
CA SER A 87 8.10 -12.81 10.23
C SER A 87 8.68 -14.05 9.56
N GLU A 88 9.61 -14.77 10.21
CA GLU A 88 10.00 -16.11 9.77
C GLU A 88 8.75 -17.00 9.66
N GLU A 89 8.63 -17.60 8.48
CA GLU A 89 7.60 -18.55 8.08
C GLU A 89 7.34 -19.62 9.16
N LYS A 90 6.07 -19.74 9.55
CA LYS A 90 5.50 -20.97 10.08
C LYS A 90 4.51 -21.52 9.07
#